data_AF-A0A3S1N3N9-F1
#
_entry.id   AF-A0A3S1N3N9-F1
#
_cell.length_a   1.000
_cell.length_b   1.000
_cell.length_c   1.000
_cell.angle_alpha   90.00
_cell.angle_beta   90.00
_cell.angle_gamma   90.00
#
_symmetry.space_group_name_H-M   'P 1'
#
loop_
_entity.id
_entity.type
_entity.pdbx_description
1 polymer ?
#
loop_
_entity_poly.entity_id
_entity_poly.type
_entity_poly.pdbx_seq_one_letter_code
_entity_poly.pdbx_strand_id
1 'polypeptide(L)' 'GERIKARVRDVYFAPKGTEDVLAVQVGGVIFEHELAFEDMFRSAEERLSAAQDRLEFSHLSS' A
#
# COMPACT_ATOMS: atom_id res chain seq x y z
N GLY A 1 -5.54 0.88 -4.86
CA GLY A 1 -4.50 -0.14 -4.71
C GLY A 1 -4.26 -0.90 -6.01
N GLU A 2 -5.31 -1.50 -6.59
CA GLU A 2 -5.18 -2.43 -7.74
C GLU A 2 -4.46 -1.84 -8.94
N ARG A 3 -4.73 -0.58 -9.32
CA ARG A 3 -4.00 0.09 -10.41
C ARG A 3 -2.49 0.17 -10.16
N ILE A 4 -2.05 0.42 -8.93
CA ILE A 4 -0.63 0.52 -8.58
C ILE A 4 0.00 -0.87 -8.63
N LYS A 5 -0.64 -1.86 -8.02
CA LYS A 5 -0.20 -3.26 -8.04
C LYS A 5 -0.05 -3.79 -9.46
N ALA A 6 -1.05 -3.57 -10.32
CA ALA A 6 -1.01 -3.97 -11.73
C ALA A 6 0.15 -3.31 -12.49
N ARG A 7 0.30 -1.99 -12.33
CA ARG A 7 1.38 -1.26 -13.01
C ARG A 7 2.78 -1.67 -12.56
N VAL A 8 2.97 -2.04 -11.30
CA VAL A 8 4.26 -2.55 -10.81
C VAL A 8 4.56 -3.94 -11.38
N ARG A 9 3.54 -4.81 -11.47
CA ARG A 9 3.68 -6.16 -12.02
C ARG A 9 4.08 -6.17 -13.50
N ASP A 10 3.63 -5.17 -14.27
CA ASP A 10 3.91 -5.08 -15.71
C ASP A 10 5.33 -4.53 -16.01
N VAL A 11 6.11 -4.17 -15.00
CA VAL A 11 7.48 -3.66 -15.18
C VAL A 11 8.45 -4.82 -15.38
N TYR A 12 9.17 -4.82 -16.49
CA TYR A 12 10.30 -5.73 -16.70
C TYR A 12 11.36 -5.48 -15.62
N PHE A 13 11.63 -6.51 -14.83
CA PHE A 13 12.58 -6.47 -13.73
C PHE A 13 13.49 -7.68 -13.81
N ALA A 14 14.79 -7.45 -14.00
CA ALA A 14 15.77 -8.52 -14.12
C ALA A 14 17.05 -8.21 -13.33
N PRO A 15 16.98 -8.16 -11.98
CA PRO A 15 18.18 -7.97 -11.18
C PRO A 15 19.12 -9.15 -11.42
N LYS A 16 20.38 -8.85 -11.77
CA LYS A 16 21.40 -9.87 -12.13
C LYS A 16 21.11 -10.62 -13.44
N GLY A 17 20.26 -10.07 -14.32
CA GLY A 17 20.06 -10.57 -15.68
C GLY A 17 19.07 -11.74 -15.80
N THR A 18 18.39 -12.13 -14.72
CA THR A 18 17.28 -13.09 -14.74
C THR A 18 15.99 -12.36 -14.43
N GLU A 19 14.93 -12.62 -15.21
CA GLU A 19 13.61 -12.02 -14.98
C GLU A 19 13.05 -12.45 -13.61
N ASP A 20 12.53 -11.48 -12.87
CA ASP A 20 11.94 -11.64 -11.55
C ASP A 20 10.66 -10.79 -11.44
N VAL A 21 9.73 -11.19 -10.58
CA VAL A 21 8.43 -10.53 -10.45
C VAL A 21 8.46 -9.54 -9.28
N LEU A 22 8.23 -8.26 -9.57
CA LEU A 22 8.00 -7.26 -8.54
C LEU A 22 6.55 -7.33 -8.03
N ALA A 23 6.41 -7.48 -6.71
CA ALA A 23 5.14 -7.35 -6.02
C ALA A 23 5.22 -6.22 -4.99
N VAL A 24 4.13 -5.46 -4.83
CA VAL A 24 4.01 -4.41 -3.82
C VAL A 24 2.73 -4.58 -3.03
N GLN A 25 2.81 -4.33 -1.73
CA GLN A 25 1.66 -4.15 -0.86
C GLN A 25 1.29 -2.67 -0.84
N VAL A 26 0.00 -2.38 -0.88
CA VAL A 26 -0.52 -1.00 -0.92
C VAL A 26 -1.61 -0.90 0.14
N GLY A 27 -1.35 -0.16 1.22
CA GLY A 27 -2.35 0.25 2.20
C GLY A 27 -2.75 1.70 1.98
N GLY A 28 -3.93 2.10 2.46
CA GLY A 28 -4.37 3.48 2.44
C GLY A 28 -5.44 3.75 3.49
N VAL A 29 -5.45 4.97 4.02
CA VAL A 29 -6.40 5.41 5.04
C VAL A 29 -7.13 6.64 4.53
N ILE A 30 -8.44 6.68 4.74
CA ILE A 30 -9.30 7.81 4.40
C ILE A 30 -9.78 8.42 5.72
N PHE A 31 -9.64 9.74 5.84
CA PHE A 31 -10.05 10.50 7.00
C PHE A 31 -11.19 11.45 6.62
N GLU A 32 -12.20 11.54 7.49
CA GLU A 32 -13.31 12.48 7.31
C GLU A 32 -12.99 13.89 7.81
N HIS A 33 -11.98 14.00 8.67
CA HIS A 33 -11.51 15.23 9.30
C HIS A 33 -10.00 15.37 9.12
N GLU A 34 -9.50 16.61 9.13
CA GLU A 34 -8.06 16.87 9.05
C GLU A 34 -7.36 16.37 10.32
N LEU A 35 -6.47 15.40 10.15
CA LEU A 35 -5.61 14.88 11.23
C LEU A 35 -4.19 15.43 11.09
N ALA A 36 -3.46 15.44 12.20
CA ALA A 36 -2.02 15.70 12.15
C ALA A 36 -1.32 14.61 11.33
N PHE A 37 -0.26 15.00 10.60
CA PHE A 37 0.48 14.08 9.73
C PHE A 37 0.98 12.82 10.44
N GLU A 38 1.42 12.96 11.70
CA GLU A 38 1.92 11.83 12.49
C GLU A 38 0.85 10.75 12.70
N ASP A 39 -0.39 11.16 12.99
CA ASP A 39 -1.51 10.24 13.18
C ASP A 39 -1.94 9.60 11.86
N MET A 40 -1.89 10.36 10.76
CA MET A 40 -2.15 9.84 9.42
C MET A 40 -1.13 8.77 9.03
N PHE A 41 0.15 9.04 9.25
CA PHE A 41 1.25 8.15 8.89
C PHE A 41 1.20 6.85 9.69
N ARG A 42 1.03 6.95 11.02
CA ARG A 42 0.93 5.79 11.91
C ARG A 42 -0.22 4.86 11.52
N SER A 43 -1.40 5.44 11.24
CA SER A 43 -2.57 4.66 10.82
C SER A 43 -2.34 3.91 9.50
N ALA A 44 -1.60 4.51 8.56
CA ALA A 44 -1.29 3.87 7.29
C ALA A 44 -0.25 2.74 7.44
N GLU A 45 0.75 2.94 8.30
CA GLU A 45 1.78 1.94 8.62
C GLU A 45 1.18 0.70 9.29
N GLU A 46 0.34 0.89 10.31
CA GLU A 46 -0.33 -0.21 11.02
C GLU A 46 -1.17 -1.07 10.06
N ARG A 47 -1.87 -0.43 9.12
CA ARG A 47 -2.69 -1.12 8.12
C ARG A 47 -1.86 -1.85 7.07
N LEU A 48 -0.76 -1.25 6.62
CA LEU A 48 0.18 -1.92 5.72
C LEU A 48 0.80 -3.14 6.39
N SER A 49 1.16 -3.04 7.68
CA SER A 49 1.71 -4.15 8.46
C SER A 49 0.69 -5.29 8.67
N ALA A 50 -0.57 -4.94 8.87
CA ALA A 50 -1.66 -5.91 9.01
C ALA A 50 -2.09 -6.57 7.68
N ALA A 51 -1.81 -5.92 6.55
CA ALA A 51 -2.20 -6.40 5.23
C ALA A 51 -1.34 -7.60 4.77
N GLN A 52 -1.79 -8.81 5.12
CA GLN A 52 -1.30 -10.07 4.53
C GLN A 52 -1.84 -10.21 3.09
N ASP A 53 -1.29 -9.43 2.16
CA ASP A 53 -1.56 -9.41 0.71
C ASP A 53 -2.93 -8.88 0.22
N ARG A 54 -3.89 -8.63 1.10
CA ARG A 54 -5.15 -7.96 0.75
C ARG A 54 -5.03 -6.44 0.76
N LEU A 55 -5.64 -5.77 -0.22
CA LEU A 55 -5.87 -4.32 -0.12
C LEU A 55 -6.91 -4.06 0.96
N GLU A 56 -6.52 -3.41 2.05
CA GLU A 56 -7.45 -2.96 3.08
C GLU A 56 -7.54 -1.43 3.09
N PHE A 57 -8.77 -0.93 2.94
CA PHE A 57 -9.11 0.48 3.15
C PHE A 57 -10.06 0.54 4.33
N SER A 58 -9.68 1.26 5.39
CA SER A 58 -10.52 1.48 6.56
C SER A 58 -10.89 2.95 6.65
N HIS A 59 -12.19 3.22 6.78
CA HIS A 59 -12.69 4.53 7.20
C HIS A 59 -12.45 4.69 8.70
N LEU A 60 -11.74 5.74 9.09
CA LEU A 60 -11.64 6.18 10.48
C LEU A 60 -12.61 7.34 10.69
N SER A 61 -13.82 7.01 11.16
CA SER A 61 -14.75 7.96 11.76
C SER A 61 -14.49 7.93 13.27
N SER A 62 -13.86 8.97 13.80
CA SER A 62 -13.82 9.24 15.24
C SER A 62 -14.94 10.19 15.63
#